data_AF-A0A845WXQ5-F1
#
_entry.id   AF-A0A845WXQ5-F1
#
_cell.length_a   1.000
_cell.length_b   1.000
_cell.length_c   1.000
_cell.angle_alpha   90.00
_cell.angle_beta   90.00
_cell.angle_gamma   90.00
#
_symmetry.space_group_name_H-M   'P 1'
#
loop_
_entity.id
_entity.type
_entity.pdbx_description
1 polymer ?
#
loop_
_entity_poly.entity_id
_entity_poly.type
_entity_poly.pdbx_seq_one_letter_code
_entity_poly.pdbx_strand_id
1 'polypeptide(L)'
;MRIASIIGSTATMLLLSNVPIAKAEFSANWELQILGVYQSEIWGAGEFLSGITEFQRNEAGVVEGRYTMNEQGEVVPGSLSQCQSLEPLVMHCIWQDRYGTGDLELSFSEDFSRFEGYWGDGNTQPEFPWLGSR
;
A
#
# COMPACT_ATOMS: atom_id res chain seq x y z
N MET A 1 -56.54 -48.38 -26.63
CA MET A 1 -56.81 -48.01 -25.22
C MET A 1 -55.71 -47.04 -24.80
N ARG A 2 -56.10 -45.85 -24.32
CA ARG A 2 -55.23 -44.72 -23.89
C ARG A 2 -54.30 -45.17 -22.74
N ILE A 3 -53.11 -44.59 -22.56
CA ILE A 3 -52.72 -43.48 -21.63
C ILE A 3 -51.22 -43.20 -21.95
N ALA A 4 -50.77 -42.06 -22.51
CA ALA A 4 -50.50 -40.73 -21.95
C ALA A 4 -49.36 -40.63 -20.89
N SER A 5 -48.42 -39.69 -21.14
CA SER A 5 -47.76 -38.82 -20.14
C SER A 5 -46.56 -39.37 -19.34
N ILE A 6 -45.44 -38.68 -19.05
CA ILE A 6 -45.04 -37.26 -19.05
C ILE A 6 -43.50 -37.18 -19.21
N ILE A 7 -43.04 -36.16 -19.93
CA ILE A 7 -41.64 -35.70 -20.05
C ILE A 7 -41.24 -35.02 -18.75
N GLY A 8 -40.22 -35.56 -18.05
CA GLY A 8 -39.61 -34.91 -16.89
C GLY A 8 -38.39 -34.10 -17.30
N SER A 9 -38.58 -32.83 -17.66
CA SER A 9 -37.50 -31.87 -17.85
C SER A 9 -37.08 -31.32 -16.48
N THR A 10 -35.93 -31.74 -15.96
CA THR A 10 -35.32 -31.05 -14.81
C THR A 10 -34.55 -29.85 -15.32
N ALA A 11 -35.14 -28.67 -15.20
CA ALA A 11 -34.46 -27.40 -15.39
C ALA A 11 -33.51 -27.16 -14.21
N THR A 12 -32.21 -27.40 -14.41
CA THR A 12 -31.17 -26.94 -13.49
C THR A 12 -31.07 -25.42 -13.59
N MET A 13 -31.67 -24.73 -12.63
CA MET A 13 -31.54 -23.29 -12.49
C MET A 13 -30.12 -22.98 -11.95
N LEU A 14 -29.18 -22.71 -12.86
CA LEU A 14 -27.92 -22.07 -12.49
C LEU A 14 -28.24 -20.62 -12.08
N LEU A 15 -28.24 -20.36 -10.78
CA LEU A 15 -28.14 -19.02 -10.24
C LEU A 15 -26.72 -18.51 -10.56
N LEU A 16 -26.60 -17.71 -11.62
CA LEU A 16 -25.41 -16.88 -11.85
C LEU A 16 -25.39 -15.81 -10.75
N SER A 17 -24.59 -16.04 -9.72
CA SER A 17 -24.26 -14.98 -8.77
C SER A 17 -23.48 -13.90 -9.53
N ASN A 18 -24.09 -12.72 -9.68
CA ASN A 18 -23.40 -11.50 -10.08
C ASN A 18 -22.48 -11.08 -8.92
N VAL A 19 -21.31 -11.70 -8.82
CA VAL A 19 -20.24 -11.21 -7.94
C VAL A 19 -19.55 -10.07 -8.67
N PRO A 20 -19.45 -8.86 -8.08
CA PRO A 20 -18.66 -7.78 -8.66
C PRO A 20 -17.17 -8.11 -8.48
N ILE A 21 -16.63 -8.95 -9.36
CA ILE A 21 -15.23 -9.44 -9.32
C ILE A 21 -14.23 -8.28 -9.49
N ALA A 22 -14.58 -7.25 -10.26
CA ALA A 22 -13.66 -6.17 -10.63
C ALA A 22 -13.17 -5.30 -9.47
N LYS A 23 -13.97 -5.10 -8.41
CA LYS A 23 -13.58 -4.22 -7.29
C LYS A 23 -12.60 -4.90 -6.32
N ALA A 24 -12.70 -6.22 -6.19
CA ALA A 24 -11.82 -7.02 -5.32
C ALA A 24 -10.46 -7.31 -5.98
N GLU A 25 -10.40 -7.43 -7.31
CA GLU A 25 -9.15 -7.67 -8.03
C GLU A 25 -8.25 -6.43 -8.10
N PHE A 26 -8.84 -5.22 -8.17
CA PHE A 26 -8.08 -3.97 -8.10
C PHE A 26 -7.52 -3.71 -6.69
N SER A 27 -8.30 -4.00 -5.64
CA SER A 27 -7.85 -3.81 -4.26
C SER A 27 -6.75 -4.78 -3.83
N ALA A 28 -6.65 -5.97 -4.43
CA ALA A 28 -5.68 -6.98 -4.03
C ALA A 28 -4.32 -6.89 -4.75
N ASN A 29 -4.17 -6.02 -5.76
CA ASN A 29 -2.98 -6.02 -6.64
C ASN A 29 -2.21 -4.69 -6.69
N TRP A 30 -2.77 -3.60 -6.16
CA TRP A 30 -2.11 -2.30 -6.18
C TRP A 30 -0.85 -2.26 -5.30
N GLU A 31 -0.83 -3.02 -4.20
CA GLU A 31 0.34 -3.16 -3.32
C GLU A 31 1.56 -3.75 -4.04
N LEU A 32 1.34 -4.56 -5.09
CA LEU A 32 2.44 -5.04 -5.94
C LEU A 32 2.97 -3.95 -6.86
N GLN A 33 2.14 -2.96 -7.22
CA GLN A 33 2.53 -1.88 -8.11
C GLN A 33 3.43 -0.86 -7.40
N ILE A 34 3.30 -0.69 -6.08
CA ILE A 34 4.13 0.24 -5.31
C ILE A 34 5.52 -0.30 -4.98
N LEU A 35 5.81 -1.57 -5.31
CA LEU A 35 7.12 -2.15 -5.03
C LEU A 35 8.21 -1.48 -5.87
N GLY A 36 9.42 -1.42 -5.31
CA GLY A 36 10.60 -0.81 -5.93
C GLY A 36 11.02 0.48 -5.24
N VAL A 37 11.91 1.21 -5.92
CA VAL A 37 12.62 2.37 -5.36
C VAL A 37 11.98 3.67 -5.84
N TYR A 38 11.80 4.61 -4.92
CA TYR A 38 11.40 5.99 -5.14
C TYR A 38 12.52 6.92 -4.68
N GLN A 39 12.82 7.95 -5.46
CA GLN A 39 13.56 9.11 -4.95
C GLN A 39 12.64 9.86 -3.98
N SER A 40 13.13 10.15 -2.78
CA SER A 40 12.29 10.71 -1.71
C SER A 40 12.81 12.02 -1.14
N GLU A 41 11.89 12.85 -0.69
CA GLU A 41 12.14 14.04 0.12
C GLU A 41 11.36 13.92 1.43
N ILE A 42 12.08 13.88 2.55
CA ILE A 42 11.51 13.68 3.89
C ILE A 42 11.69 14.96 4.68
N TRP A 43 10.61 15.53 5.17
CA TRP A 43 10.68 16.69 6.06
C TRP A 43 11.28 16.27 7.40
N GLY A 44 12.40 16.86 7.79
CA GLY A 44 13.12 16.55 9.03
C GLY A 44 14.10 17.66 9.37
N ALA A 45 14.40 17.86 10.65
CA ALA A 45 15.32 18.90 11.13
C ALA A 45 15.03 20.34 10.62
N GLY A 46 13.79 20.62 10.16
CA GLY A 46 13.37 21.92 9.63
C GLY A 46 13.60 22.13 8.12
N GLU A 47 13.99 21.08 7.39
CA GLU A 47 14.20 21.12 5.93
C GLU A 47 13.75 19.80 5.24
N PHE A 48 13.82 19.76 3.91
CA PHE A 48 13.64 18.51 3.16
C PHE A 48 14.97 17.79 3.00
N LEU A 49 15.04 16.57 3.51
CA LEU A 49 16.19 15.68 3.41
C LEU A 49 15.98 14.72 2.24
N SER A 50 16.85 14.77 1.24
CA SER A 50 16.77 13.89 0.08
C SER A 50 17.25 12.47 0.40
N GLY A 51 16.66 11.47 -0.25
CA GLY A 51 17.11 10.10 -0.15
C GLY A 51 16.32 9.17 -1.07
N ILE A 52 16.11 7.94 -0.59
CA ILE A 52 15.27 6.96 -1.27
C ILE A 52 14.31 6.29 -0.29
N THR A 53 13.15 5.89 -0.80
CA THR A 53 12.23 4.94 -0.14
C THR A 53 12.08 3.74 -1.06
N GLU A 54 12.36 2.55 -0.54
CA GLU A 54 12.20 1.29 -1.25
C GLU A 54 11.13 0.43 -0.58
N PHE A 55 10.14 -0.01 -1.35
CA PHE A 55 9.12 -0.97 -0.90
C PHE A 55 9.42 -2.36 -1.48
N GLN A 56 9.32 -3.36 -0.61
CA GLN A 56 9.50 -4.76 -0.96
C GLN A 56 8.43 -5.61 -0.30
N ARG A 57 8.36 -6.89 -0.69
CA ARG A 57 7.50 -7.89 -0.07
C ARG A 57 8.37 -8.86 0.71
N ASN A 58 8.03 -9.11 1.98
CA ASN A 58 8.72 -10.11 2.78
C ASN A 58 8.25 -11.54 2.46
N GLU A 59 8.87 -12.55 3.09
CA GLU A 59 8.55 -13.96 2.87
C GLU A 59 7.09 -14.32 3.19
N ALA A 60 6.45 -13.58 4.10
CA ALA A 60 5.04 -13.75 4.46
C ALA A 60 4.08 -13.08 3.46
N GLY A 61 4.61 -12.41 2.44
CA GLY A 61 3.81 -11.74 1.42
C GLY A 61 3.38 -10.32 1.79
N VAL A 62 3.85 -9.78 2.92
CA VAL A 62 3.48 -8.47 3.45
C VAL A 62 4.44 -7.41 2.91
N VAL A 63 3.91 -6.22 2.62
CA VAL A 63 4.75 -5.06 2.24
C VAL A 63 5.58 -4.60 3.43
N GLU A 64 6.83 -4.29 3.18
CA GLU A 64 7.73 -3.60 4.09
C GLU A 64 8.61 -2.65 3.28
N GLY A 65 9.43 -1.86 3.95
CA GLY A 65 10.32 -0.96 3.23
C GLY A 65 11.57 -0.57 3.99
N ARG A 66 12.44 0.11 3.26
CA ARG A 66 13.63 0.77 3.78
C ARG A 66 13.65 2.18 3.25
N TYR A 67 14.26 3.08 4.01
CA TYR A 67 14.50 4.42 3.52
C TYR A 67 15.87 4.92 3.95
N THR A 68 16.30 5.98 3.27
CA THR A 68 17.45 6.77 3.67
C THR A 68 17.09 8.24 3.61
N MET A 69 17.74 9.04 4.44
CA MET A 69 17.74 10.48 4.34
C MET A 69 19.18 11.00 4.46
N ASN A 70 19.51 11.99 3.64
CA ASN A 70 20.82 12.63 3.67
C ASN A 70 20.74 13.89 4.55
N GLU A 71 21.32 13.81 5.72
CA GLU A 71 21.38 14.89 6.70
C GLU A 71 22.83 15.40 6.77
N GLN A 72 23.08 16.60 6.24
CA GLN A 72 24.39 17.25 6.28
C GLN A 72 25.54 16.37 5.74
N GLY A 73 25.27 15.51 4.76
CA GLY A 73 26.23 14.58 4.17
C GLY A 73 26.33 13.22 4.86
N GLU A 74 25.61 13.01 5.97
CA GLU A 74 25.45 11.70 6.59
C GLU A 74 24.20 11.01 6.04
N VAL A 75 24.32 9.75 5.66
CA VAL A 75 23.18 8.92 5.28
C VAL A 75 22.60 8.28 6.54
N VAL A 76 21.38 8.65 6.90
CA VAL A 76 20.62 8.05 7.99
C VAL A 76 19.70 6.97 7.42
N PRO A 77 19.93 5.68 7.72
CA PRO A 77 19.06 4.60 7.27
C PRO A 77 17.87 4.42 8.23
N GLY A 78 16.75 3.99 7.68
CA GLY A 78 15.57 3.56 8.43
C GLY A 78 14.80 2.43 7.75
N SER A 79 13.78 1.93 8.44
CA SER A 79 12.90 0.85 8.00
C SER A 79 11.43 1.24 8.10
N LEU A 80 10.63 0.69 7.20
CA LEU A 80 9.17 0.72 7.25
C LEU A 80 8.67 -0.69 7.53
N SER A 81 7.82 -0.82 8.55
CA SER A 81 7.29 -2.10 9.00
C SER A 81 5.78 -2.00 9.27
N GLN A 82 5.13 -3.14 9.52
CA GLN A 82 3.70 -3.20 9.82
C GLN A 82 2.85 -2.46 8.77
N CYS A 83 3.27 -2.52 7.50
CA CYS A 83 2.57 -1.81 6.45
C CYS A 83 1.22 -2.47 6.13
N GLN A 84 0.17 -1.67 6.07
CA GLN A 84 -1.20 -2.11 5.84
C GLN A 84 -1.94 -1.11 4.95
N SER A 85 -2.72 -1.61 3.99
CA SER A 85 -3.66 -0.79 3.23
C SER A 85 -4.78 -0.31 4.15
N LEU A 86 -4.94 1.00 4.29
CA LEU A 86 -6.09 1.61 4.98
C LEU A 86 -7.29 1.68 4.03
N GLU A 87 -7.02 2.11 2.80
CA GLU A 87 -7.97 2.19 1.69
C GLU A 87 -7.21 2.04 0.35
N PRO A 88 -7.89 1.94 -0.81
CA PRO A 88 -7.20 1.84 -2.09
C PRO A 88 -6.23 3.00 -2.28
N LEU A 89 -4.98 2.68 -2.64
CA LEU A 89 -3.88 3.63 -2.83
C LEU A 89 -3.37 4.32 -1.55
N VAL A 90 -3.89 3.99 -0.37
CA VAL A 90 -3.41 4.54 0.90
C VAL A 90 -2.81 3.44 1.76
N MET A 91 -1.52 3.60 2.07
CA MET A 91 -0.74 2.69 2.91
C MET A 91 -0.39 3.39 4.23
N HIS A 92 -0.64 2.70 5.33
CA HIS A 92 -0.05 3.05 6.62
C HIS A 92 1.13 2.13 6.90
N CYS A 93 2.21 2.65 7.48
CA CYS A 93 3.38 1.91 7.95
C CYS A 93 3.87 2.51 9.27
N ILE A 94 4.68 1.74 10.01
CA ILE A 94 5.50 2.24 11.11
C ILE A 94 6.91 2.48 10.60
N TRP A 95 7.38 3.72 10.70
CA TRP A 95 8.77 4.08 10.41
C TRP A 95 9.65 3.89 11.66
N GLN A 96 10.92 3.58 11.44
CA GLN A 96 11.92 3.52 12.50
C GLN A 96 13.32 3.84 11.97
N ASP A 97 14.04 4.70 12.68
CA ASP A 97 15.47 4.97 12.47
C ASP A 97 16.16 5.24 13.83
N ARG A 98 17.34 5.89 13.79
CA ARG A 98 18.12 6.21 15.01
C ARG A 98 17.47 7.26 15.91
N TYR A 99 16.54 8.06 15.39
CA TYR A 99 15.88 9.16 16.09
C TYR A 99 14.58 8.74 16.76
N GLY A 100 13.95 7.67 16.29
CA GLY A 100 12.75 7.15 16.92
C GLY A 100 11.96 6.22 16.02
N THR A 101 10.67 6.18 16.31
CA THR A 101 9.67 5.41 15.56
C THR A 101 8.34 6.14 15.62
N GLY A 102 7.48 5.90 14.64
CA GLY A 102 6.12 6.44 14.65
C GLY A 102 5.35 6.07 13.39
N ASP A 103 4.22 6.72 13.20
CA ASP A 103 3.30 6.45 12.10
C ASP A 103 3.70 7.17 10.81
N LEU A 104 3.46 6.50 9.68
CA LEU A 104 3.60 7.04 8.33
C LEU A 104 2.35 6.66 7.52
N GLU A 105 1.70 7.63 6.92
CA GLU A 105 0.60 7.42 5.97
C GLU A 105 1.00 7.94 4.59
N LEU A 106 0.78 7.13 3.55
CA LEU A 106 1.21 7.37 2.17
C LEU A 106 0.03 7.21 1.22
N SER A 107 -0.23 8.22 0.41
CA SER A 107 -1.19 8.18 -0.70
C SER A 107 -0.45 8.08 -2.02
N PHE A 108 -0.66 7.00 -2.76
CA PHE A 108 -0.05 6.75 -4.06
C PHE A 108 -0.90 7.32 -5.20
N SER A 109 -0.24 7.78 -6.26
CA SER A 109 -0.93 8.10 -7.52
C SER A 109 -1.48 6.84 -8.19
N GLU A 110 -2.50 7.01 -9.05
CA GLU A 110 -3.12 5.90 -9.78
C GLU A 110 -2.16 5.14 -10.70
N ASP A 111 -1.10 5.79 -11.16
CA ASP A 111 -0.04 5.20 -11.99
C ASP A 111 1.16 4.69 -11.15
N PHE A 112 1.10 4.84 -9.83
CA PHE A 112 2.12 4.42 -8.87
C PHE A 112 3.50 5.04 -9.10
N SER A 113 3.59 6.14 -9.87
CA SER A 113 4.85 6.85 -10.13
C SER A 113 5.25 7.78 -8.99
N ARG A 114 4.31 8.14 -8.12
CA ARG A 114 4.54 9.02 -6.98
C ARG A 114 3.71 8.64 -5.75
N PHE A 115 4.16 9.12 -4.60
CA PHE A 115 3.36 9.17 -3.38
C PHE A 115 3.53 10.51 -2.68
N GLU A 116 2.48 10.89 -1.96
CA GLU A 116 2.49 11.98 -1.00
C GLU A 116 2.09 11.39 0.35
N GLY A 117 2.84 11.70 1.40
CA GLY A 117 2.58 11.16 2.72
C GLY A 117 2.98 12.08 3.85
N TYR A 118 2.64 11.64 5.06
CA TYR A 118 2.91 12.36 6.29
C TYR A 118 3.39 11.38 7.36
N TRP A 119 4.43 11.76 8.09
CA TRP A 119 4.95 11.02 9.23
C TRP A 119 4.74 11.79 10.55
N GLY A 120 4.74 11.05 11.65
CA GLY A 120 4.65 11.59 13.01
C GLY A 120 5.26 10.64 14.03
N ASP A 121 5.30 11.03 15.31
CA ASP A 121 5.87 10.25 16.41
C ASP A 121 4.92 9.16 16.98
N GLY A 122 3.74 9.02 16.38
CA GLY A 122 2.67 8.10 16.78
C GLY A 122 1.83 8.55 17.98
N ASN A 123 2.10 9.72 18.57
CA ASN A 123 1.26 10.30 19.62
C ASN A 123 0.16 11.20 19.04
N THR A 124 0.40 11.78 17.86
CA THR A 124 -0.53 12.64 17.12
C THR A 124 -0.71 12.16 15.68
N GLN A 125 -1.71 12.72 14.99
CA GLN A 125 -1.86 12.50 13.55
C GLN A 125 -0.54 12.87 12.83
N PRO A 126 -0.06 12.04 11.89
CA PRO A 126 1.10 12.39 11.07
C PRO A 126 0.91 13.73 10.36
N GLU A 127 1.92 14.60 10.45
CA GLU A 127 1.84 15.98 9.93
C GLU A 127 3.09 16.41 9.15
N PHE A 128 4.20 15.66 9.23
CA PHE A 128 5.45 16.02 8.57
C PHE A 128 5.54 15.39 7.19
N PRO A 129 5.71 16.18 6.10
CA PRO A 129 5.67 15.65 4.75
C PRO A 129 6.74 14.58 4.45
N TRP A 130 6.34 13.60 3.64
CA TRP A 130 7.22 12.61 3.01
C TRP A 130 6.75 12.38 1.58
N LEU A 131 7.57 12.77 0.62
CA LEU A 131 7.27 12.72 -0.81
C LEU A 131 8.16 11.68 -1.49
N GLY A 132 7.66 11.04 -2.55
CA GLY A 132 8.49 10.18 -3.38
C GLY A 132 8.02 10.04 -4.82
N SER A 133 8.97 9.79 -5.73
CA SER A 133 8.71 9.60 -7.16
C SER A 133 9.71 8.65 -7.84
N ARG A 134 9.32 8.04 -8.97
CA ARG A 134 10.16 7.14 -9.77
C ARG A 134 9.93 7.28 -11.28
#